data_AF-A0A8H7TXA9-F1
#
_entry.id   AF-A0A8H7TXA9-F1
#
_cell.length_a   1.000
_cell.length_b   1.000
_cell.length_c   1.000
_cell.angle_alpha   90.00
_cell.angle_beta   90.00
_cell.angle_gamma   90.00
#
_symmetry.space_group_name_H-M   'P 1'
#
loop_
_entity.id
_entity.type
_entity.pdbx_description
1 polymer ?
#
loop_
_entity_poly.entity_id
_entity_poly.type
_entity_poly.pdbx_seq_one_letter_code
_entity_poly.pdbx_strand_id
1 'polypeptide(L)'
;MRLDMQLEAILKPKRASKPRRKKKDDDDVLDRYADEEVSRLREAMMTAAQDDEQANREKLPATSKLRLLPQVMEVLRKNSLSQSIIDNNLLEGVRKWLEPLPDKSLPALDIQKEFFPILKKMEFIDTPVLKEARLGPVIIFYTKCKRVTPDIARLANDLVSAWSRPIIKRSASYRDRIIPTAHSGDGDSGRPGGERLNAILARAKESEKNRVRKNAVMIPQRMLGSYTVAPKSNTGNAKNTMSVDVDIERRKKNAERLRTLTRKITTKT
;
A
#
# COMPACT_ATOMS: atom_id res chain seq x y z
N MET A 1 49.88 -61.54 7.08
CA MET A 1 48.44 -61.90 6.96
C MET A 1 47.54 -61.13 7.92
N ARG A 2 47.75 -61.16 9.25
CA ARG A 2 46.87 -60.43 10.20
C ARG A 2 47.15 -58.92 10.29
N LEU A 3 48.41 -58.53 10.10
CA LEU A 3 48.89 -57.13 10.10
C LEU A 3 48.54 -56.39 8.79
N ASP A 4 48.63 -57.06 7.65
CA ASP A 4 48.29 -56.48 6.34
C ASP A 4 46.81 -56.11 6.26
N MET A 5 45.94 -56.95 6.83
CA MET A 5 44.49 -56.72 6.93
C MET A 5 44.15 -55.54 7.86
N GLN A 6 44.99 -55.27 8.86
CA GLN A 6 44.84 -54.12 9.77
C GLN A 6 45.33 -52.82 9.12
N LEU A 7 46.39 -52.88 8.30
CA LEU A 7 46.87 -51.74 7.51
C LEU A 7 45.85 -51.33 6.43
N GLU A 8 45.23 -52.30 5.76
CA GLU A 8 44.21 -52.05 4.73
C GLU A 8 42.91 -51.45 5.31
N ALA A 9 42.58 -51.77 6.56
CA ALA A 9 41.45 -51.20 7.29
C ALA A 9 41.69 -49.73 7.71
N ILE A 10 42.94 -49.33 7.91
CA ILE A 10 43.34 -47.96 8.26
C ILE A 10 43.48 -47.08 7.01
N LEU A 11 43.91 -47.64 5.88
CA LEU A 11 44.11 -46.92 4.62
C LEU A 11 42.82 -46.62 3.86
N LYS A 12 41.68 -47.28 4.18
CA LYS A 12 40.39 -46.93 3.59
C LYS A 12 39.94 -45.58 4.14
N PRO A 13 39.87 -44.51 3.33
CA PRO A 13 39.33 -43.24 3.79
C PRO A 13 37.88 -43.51 4.19
N LYS A 14 37.62 -43.37 5.49
CA LYS A 14 36.31 -43.44 6.14
C LYS A 14 35.36 -42.66 5.24
N ARG A 15 34.50 -43.36 4.49
CA ARG A 15 33.57 -42.76 3.52
C ARG A 15 32.74 -41.72 4.25
N ALA A 16 33.14 -40.46 4.12
CA ALA A 16 32.34 -39.31 4.47
C ALA A 16 31.17 -39.30 3.49
N SER A 17 29.99 -39.70 3.96
CA SER A 17 28.68 -39.22 3.46
C SER A 17 27.56 -40.10 4.04
N LYS A 18 27.17 -39.79 5.28
CA LYS A 18 25.79 -40.08 5.69
C LYS A 18 24.90 -39.25 4.75
N PRO A 19 23.98 -39.86 3.96
CA PRO A 19 23.22 -39.12 2.97
C PRO A 19 22.30 -38.13 3.70
N ARG A 20 22.50 -36.83 3.48
CA ARG A 20 21.63 -35.72 3.96
C ARG A 20 20.24 -35.75 3.28
N ARG A 21 19.82 -36.88 2.69
CA ARG A 21 18.59 -37.01 1.90
C ARG A 21 17.30 -37.03 2.73
N LYS A 22 17.35 -37.39 4.02
CA LYS A 22 16.13 -37.45 4.86
C LYS A 22 15.55 -36.08 5.22
N LYS A 23 16.33 -34.99 5.20
CA LYS A 23 15.83 -33.67 5.60
C LYS A 23 15.07 -32.96 4.47
N LYS A 24 15.46 -33.21 3.22
CA LYS A 24 14.80 -32.63 2.05
C LYS A 24 13.39 -33.20 1.81
N ASP A 25 13.22 -34.50 2.06
CA ASP A 25 11.93 -35.18 1.90
C ASP A 25 10.91 -34.72 2.97
N ASP A 26 11.39 -34.38 4.17
CA ASP A 26 10.56 -33.86 5.27
C ASP A 26 10.15 -32.40 5.04
N ASP A 27 11.08 -31.57 4.55
CA ASP A 27 10.80 -30.18 4.14
C ASP A 27 9.77 -30.14 2.97
N ASP A 28 9.92 -31.01 1.96
CA ASP A 28 8.99 -31.10 0.83
C ASP A 28 7.57 -31.54 1.27
N VAL A 29 7.44 -32.32 2.35
CA VAL A 29 6.15 -32.73 2.94
C VAL A 29 5.52 -31.58 3.73
N LEU A 30 6.33 -30.84 4.49
CA LEU A 30 5.90 -29.66 5.24
C LEU A 30 5.37 -28.56 4.32
N ASP A 31 6.06 -28.28 3.21
CA ASP A 31 5.65 -27.27 2.25
C ASP A 31 4.30 -27.64 1.59
N ARG A 32 4.11 -28.93 1.22
CA ARG A 32 2.82 -29.40 0.68
C ARG A 32 1.68 -29.26 1.68
N TYR A 33 1.93 -29.57 2.95
CA TYR A 33 0.92 -29.40 3.99
C TYR A 33 0.54 -27.93 4.18
N ALA A 34 1.53 -27.03 4.14
CA ALA A 34 1.30 -25.58 4.19
C ALA A 34 0.48 -25.09 2.99
N ASP A 35 0.79 -25.55 1.77
CA ASP A 35 0.04 -25.21 0.57
C ASP A 35 -1.40 -25.71 0.63
N GLU A 36 -1.62 -26.95 1.08
CA GLU A 36 -2.97 -27.51 1.28
C GLU A 36 -3.76 -26.74 2.33
N GLU A 37 -3.13 -26.35 3.45
CA GLU A 37 -3.76 -25.54 4.49
C GLU A 37 -4.22 -24.18 3.93
N VAL A 38 -3.34 -23.49 3.20
CA VAL A 38 -3.64 -22.19 2.59
C VAL A 38 -4.71 -22.30 1.50
N SER A 39 -4.65 -23.34 0.67
CA SER A 39 -5.64 -23.60 -0.38
C SER A 39 -7.03 -23.85 0.22
N ARG A 40 -7.12 -24.70 1.25
CA ARG A 40 -8.37 -24.94 1.98
C ARG A 40 -8.91 -23.67 2.63
N LEU A 41 -8.03 -22.83 3.19
CA LEU A 41 -8.43 -21.55 3.76
C LEU A 41 -8.99 -20.62 2.68
N ARG A 42 -8.38 -20.56 1.49
CA ARG A 42 -8.89 -19.78 0.36
C ARG A 42 -10.30 -20.21 -0.03
N GLU A 43 -10.54 -21.52 -0.15
CA GLU A 43 -11.87 -22.05 -0.46
C GLU A 43 -12.87 -21.67 0.63
N ALA A 44 -12.53 -21.86 1.91
CA ALA A 44 -13.38 -21.47 3.03
C ALA A 44 -13.69 -19.97 3.03
N MET A 45 -12.73 -19.11 2.67
CA MET A 45 -12.97 -17.67 2.50
C MET A 45 -13.95 -17.38 1.37
N MET A 46 -13.84 -18.08 0.24
CA MET A 46 -14.75 -17.90 -0.90
C MET A 46 -16.16 -18.35 -0.56
N THR A 47 -16.32 -19.51 0.10
CA THR A 47 -17.60 -20.01 0.58
C THR A 47 -18.23 -19.05 1.59
N ALA A 48 -17.47 -18.60 2.61
CA ALA A 48 -17.99 -17.65 3.60
C ALA A 48 -18.43 -16.32 2.97
N ALA A 49 -17.77 -15.88 1.88
CA ALA A 49 -18.20 -14.70 1.14
C ALA A 49 -19.49 -14.93 0.35
N GLN A 50 -19.66 -16.10 -0.26
CA GLN A 50 -20.87 -16.49 -0.97
C GLN A 50 -22.06 -16.65 -0.01
N ASP A 51 -21.86 -17.32 1.12
CA ASP A 51 -22.89 -17.51 2.15
C ASP A 51 -23.40 -16.17 2.68
N ASP A 52 -22.48 -15.25 2.99
CA ASP A 52 -22.85 -13.91 3.43
C ASP A 52 -23.51 -13.08 2.32
N GLU A 53 -23.12 -13.26 1.06
CA GLU A 53 -23.77 -12.61 -0.08
C GLU A 53 -25.21 -13.11 -0.23
N GLN A 54 -25.44 -14.42 -0.07
CA GLN A 54 -26.76 -15.03 -0.10
C GLN A 54 -27.62 -14.59 1.10
N ALA A 55 -27.07 -14.64 2.32
CA ALA A 55 -27.75 -14.16 3.52
C ALA A 55 -28.17 -12.68 3.37
N ASN A 56 -27.29 -11.83 2.81
CA ASN A 56 -27.65 -10.43 2.57
C ASN A 56 -28.78 -10.27 1.54
N ARG A 57 -28.80 -11.08 0.46
CA ARG A 57 -29.91 -11.10 -0.51
C ARG A 57 -31.24 -11.52 0.13
N GLU A 58 -31.17 -12.48 1.04
CA GLU A 58 -32.32 -12.97 1.83
C GLU A 58 -32.68 -12.06 3.02
N LYS A 59 -31.90 -10.97 3.23
CA LYS A 59 -32.03 -10.05 4.38
C LYS A 59 -31.85 -10.74 5.74
N LEU A 60 -31.06 -11.79 5.78
CA LEU A 60 -30.63 -12.49 6.98
C LEU A 60 -29.27 -11.95 7.47
N PRO A 61 -28.95 -12.09 8.77
CA PRO A 61 -27.65 -11.69 9.30
C PRO A 61 -26.48 -12.48 8.68
N ALA A 62 -25.60 -11.78 7.97
CA ALA A 62 -24.38 -12.32 7.38
C ALA A 62 -23.25 -12.37 8.42
N THR A 63 -22.95 -13.55 8.96
CA THR A 63 -21.96 -13.74 10.04
C THR A 63 -20.79 -14.66 9.65
N SER A 64 -20.83 -15.31 8.49
CA SER A 64 -19.86 -16.33 8.10
C SER A 64 -18.46 -15.74 7.95
N LYS A 65 -18.31 -14.56 7.30
CA LYS A 65 -17.01 -13.90 7.21
C LYS A 65 -16.45 -13.51 8.57
N LEU A 66 -17.29 -12.98 9.47
CA LEU A 66 -16.86 -12.56 10.81
C LEU A 66 -16.39 -13.74 11.66
N ARG A 67 -17.03 -14.91 11.53
CA ARG A 67 -16.64 -16.13 12.24
C ARG A 67 -15.29 -16.68 11.75
N LEU A 68 -15.02 -16.60 10.45
CA LEU A 68 -13.78 -17.12 9.85
C LEU A 68 -12.61 -16.12 9.94
N LEU A 69 -12.88 -14.84 10.18
CA LEU A 69 -11.88 -13.77 10.22
C LEU A 69 -10.67 -14.07 11.14
N PRO A 70 -10.82 -14.52 12.40
CA PRO A 70 -9.67 -14.74 13.27
C PRO A 70 -8.67 -15.77 12.72
N GLN A 71 -9.17 -16.84 12.09
CA GLN A 71 -8.36 -17.88 11.47
C GLN A 71 -7.61 -17.34 10.25
N VAL A 72 -8.29 -16.55 9.40
CA VAL A 72 -7.67 -15.90 8.24
C VAL A 72 -6.53 -14.98 8.69
N MET A 73 -6.79 -14.18 9.73
CA MET A 73 -5.80 -13.25 10.26
C MET A 73 -4.59 -13.97 10.87
N GLU A 74 -4.77 -15.17 11.43
CA GLU A 74 -3.65 -15.97 11.93
C GLU A 74 -2.73 -16.42 10.79
N VAL A 75 -3.28 -16.97 9.72
CA VAL A 75 -2.51 -17.43 8.55
C VAL A 75 -1.83 -16.26 7.85
N LEU A 76 -2.53 -15.16 7.62
CA LEU A 76 -1.97 -13.97 6.98
C LEU A 76 -0.84 -13.29 7.76
N ARG A 77 -0.73 -13.51 9.08
CA ARG A 77 0.37 -13.00 9.90
C ARG A 77 1.64 -13.86 9.84
N LYS A 78 1.54 -15.11 9.39
CA LYS A 78 2.67 -16.05 9.36
C LYS A 78 3.52 -15.78 8.11
N ASN A 79 4.67 -15.11 8.29
CA ASN A 79 5.61 -14.86 7.19
C ASN A 79 6.20 -16.16 6.58
N SER A 80 6.20 -17.27 7.32
CA SER A 80 6.62 -18.57 6.79
C SER A 80 5.69 -19.08 5.69
N LEU A 81 4.43 -18.65 5.67
CA LEU A 81 3.43 -19.04 4.68
C LEU A 81 3.36 -18.07 3.49
N SER A 82 4.22 -17.06 3.43
CA SER A 82 4.18 -16.04 2.37
C SER A 82 4.22 -16.62 0.97
N GLN A 83 5.06 -17.65 0.73
CA GLN A 83 5.17 -18.30 -0.57
C GLN A 83 3.89 -19.07 -0.91
N SER A 84 3.41 -19.92 0.00
CA SER A 84 2.14 -20.66 -0.14
C SER A 84 0.93 -19.75 -0.38
N ILE A 85 0.89 -18.58 0.28
CA ILE A 85 -0.16 -17.55 0.10
C ILE A 85 -0.19 -17.00 -1.33
N ILE A 86 0.99 -16.77 -1.91
CA ILE A 86 1.13 -16.30 -3.30
C ILE A 86 0.73 -17.41 -4.26
N ASP A 87 1.32 -18.60 -4.11
CA ASP A 87 1.16 -19.70 -5.06
C ASP A 87 -0.29 -20.22 -5.13
N ASN A 88 -1.02 -20.16 -4.01
CA ASN A 88 -2.43 -20.55 -3.95
C ASN A 88 -3.39 -19.35 -4.13
N ASN A 89 -2.90 -18.16 -4.45
CA ASN A 89 -3.69 -16.94 -4.68
C ASN A 89 -4.72 -16.63 -3.57
N LEU A 90 -4.33 -16.80 -2.29
CA LEU A 90 -5.21 -16.55 -1.13
C LEU A 90 -5.73 -15.11 -1.09
N LEU A 91 -4.96 -14.16 -1.65
CA LEU A 91 -5.33 -12.74 -1.73
C LEU A 91 -6.59 -12.49 -2.59
N GLU A 92 -6.99 -13.42 -3.44
CA GLU A 92 -8.29 -13.37 -4.12
C GLU A 92 -9.46 -13.45 -3.12
N GLY A 93 -9.34 -14.30 -2.09
CA GLY A 93 -10.32 -14.38 -1.01
C GLY A 93 -10.40 -13.06 -0.24
N VAL A 94 -9.24 -12.45 0.05
CA VAL A 94 -9.16 -11.12 0.69
C VAL A 94 -9.84 -10.06 -0.17
N ARG A 95 -9.58 -10.05 -1.48
CA ARG A 95 -10.28 -9.17 -2.43
C ARG A 95 -11.79 -9.36 -2.31
N LYS A 96 -12.29 -10.59 -2.41
CA LYS A 96 -13.74 -10.89 -2.38
C LYS A 96 -14.40 -10.45 -1.07
N TRP A 97 -13.69 -10.50 0.06
CA TRP A 97 -14.19 -10.00 1.34
C TRP A 97 -14.22 -8.48 1.44
N LEU A 98 -13.32 -7.79 0.74
CA LEU A 98 -13.25 -6.33 0.71
C LEU A 98 -14.15 -5.71 -0.36
N GLU A 99 -14.66 -6.49 -1.32
CA GLU A 99 -15.58 -5.99 -2.33
C GLU A 99 -16.90 -5.49 -1.72
N PRO A 100 -17.46 -4.40 -2.26
CA PRO A 100 -18.78 -3.94 -1.84
C PRO A 100 -19.84 -5.02 -2.17
N LEU A 101 -20.80 -5.19 -1.27
CA LEU A 101 -21.89 -6.15 -1.40
C LEU A 101 -22.88 -5.71 -2.52
N PRO A 102 -23.77 -6.61 -3.00
CA PRO A 102 -24.73 -6.30 -4.06
C PRO A 102 -25.69 -5.15 -3.72
N ASP A 103 -25.99 -4.94 -2.43
CA ASP A 103 -26.76 -3.81 -1.91
C ASP A 103 -25.95 -2.50 -1.84
N LYS A 104 -24.72 -2.51 -2.36
CA LYS A 104 -23.73 -1.44 -2.31
C LYS A 104 -23.25 -1.14 -0.89
N SER A 105 -23.53 -1.96 0.11
CA SER A 105 -22.94 -1.80 1.44
C SER A 105 -21.46 -2.16 1.43
N LEU A 106 -20.72 -1.61 2.39
CA LEU A 106 -19.34 -2.02 2.63
C LEU A 106 -19.34 -3.26 3.54
N PRO A 107 -18.33 -4.13 3.45
CA PRO A 107 -18.18 -5.22 4.40
C PRO A 107 -18.05 -4.68 5.83
N ALA A 108 -18.27 -5.55 6.82
CA ALA A 108 -18.22 -5.18 8.23
C ALA A 108 -16.94 -4.40 8.60
N LEU A 109 -17.05 -3.40 9.48
CA LEU A 109 -15.94 -2.52 9.83
C LEU A 109 -14.74 -3.28 10.40
N ASP A 110 -14.99 -4.35 11.16
CA ASP A 110 -13.93 -5.17 11.77
C ASP A 110 -13.09 -5.88 10.69
N ILE A 111 -13.74 -6.40 9.64
CA ILE A 111 -13.04 -6.97 8.47
C ILE A 111 -12.10 -5.94 7.84
N GLN A 112 -12.57 -4.70 7.68
CA GLN A 112 -11.75 -3.63 7.10
C GLN A 112 -10.58 -3.27 8.03
N LYS A 113 -10.83 -3.10 9.34
CA LYS A 113 -9.80 -2.75 10.33
C LYS A 113 -8.71 -3.80 10.46
N GLU A 114 -9.04 -5.07 10.27
CA GLU A 114 -8.10 -6.18 10.34
C GLU A 114 -7.25 -6.29 9.06
N PHE A 115 -7.86 -6.24 7.87
CA PHE A 115 -7.11 -6.45 6.62
C PHE A 115 -6.14 -5.32 6.26
N PHE A 116 -6.55 -4.06 6.35
CA PHE A 116 -5.73 -2.94 5.84
C PHE A 116 -4.36 -2.82 6.54
N PRO A 117 -4.25 -2.95 7.87
CA PRO A 117 -2.95 -2.96 8.55
C PRO A 117 -2.06 -4.14 8.16
N ILE A 118 -2.64 -5.33 7.93
CA ILE A 118 -1.87 -6.50 7.51
C ILE A 118 -1.36 -6.35 6.08
N LEU A 119 -2.21 -5.94 5.15
CA LEU A 119 -1.82 -5.69 3.75
C LEU A 119 -0.66 -4.70 3.64
N LYS A 120 -0.56 -3.74 4.57
CA LYS A 120 0.56 -2.78 4.64
C LYS A 120 1.87 -3.40 5.14
N LYS A 121 1.81 -4.45 5.95
CA LYS A 121 2.98 -5.16 6.49
C LYS A 121 3.53 -6.24 5.55
N MET A 122 2.74 -6.69 4.59
CA MET A 122 3.14 -7.72 3.63
C MET A 122 4.06 -7.14 2.55
N GLU A 123 5.36 -7.27 2.74
CA GLU A 123 6.37 -6.77 1.81
C GLU A 123 6.48 -7.63 0.52
N PHE A 124 6.00 -8.88 0.55
CA PHE A 124 6.04 -9.81 -0.59
C PHE A 124 4.96 -9.55 -1.67
N ILE A 125 4.09 -8.55 -1.49
CA ILE A 125 3.04 -8.21 -2.47
C ILE A 125 3.67 -7.41 -3.61
N ASP A 126 4.06 -8.13 -4.66
CA ASP A 126 4.58 -7.56 -5.89
C ASP A 126 3.48 -7.26 -6.93
N THR A 127 3.86 -6.55 -8.00
CA THR A 127 2.96 -6.24 -9.12
C THR A 127 2.29 -7.46 -9.78
N PRO A 128 2.96 -8.60 -10.06
CA PRO A 128 2.30 -9.80 -10.59
C PRO A 128 1.26 -10.36 -9.61
N VAL A 129 1.61 -10.53 -8.33
CA VAL A 129 0.70 -11.03 -7.28
C VAL A 129 -0.55 -10.15 -7.18
N LEU A 130 -0.37 -8.82 -7.20
CA LEU A 130 -1.47 -7.87 -7.17
C LEU A 130 -2.40 -7.97 -8.39
N LYS A 131 -1.83 -8.26 -9.57
CA LYS A 131 -2.58 -8.43 -10.82
C LYS A 131 -3.39 -9.73 -10.80
N GLU A 132 -2.79 -10.81 -10.33
CA GLU A 132 -3.44 -12.12 -10.22
C GLU A 132 -4.63 -12.08 -9.26
N ALA A 133 -4.41 -11.56 -8.04
CA ALA A 133 -5.47 -11.42 -7.04
C ALA A 133 -6.51 -10.35 -7.38
N ARG A 134 -6.25 -9.47 -8.37
CA ARG A 134 -7.07 -8.30 -8.74
C ARG A 134 -7.45 -7.39 -7.55
N LEU A 135 -6.55 -7.26 -6.58
CA LEU A 135 -6.82 -6.51 -5.34
C LEU A 135 -6.71 -4.98 -5.54
N GLY A 136 -5.90 -4.51 -6.50
CA GLY A 136 -5.65 -3.09 -6.75
C GLY A 136 -6.90 -2.22 -6.95
N PRO A 137 -7.84 -2.60 -7.85
CA PRO A 137 -9.09 -1.86 -8.06
C PRO A 137 -9.94 -1.70 -6.79
N VAL A 138 -10.00 -2.75 -5.96
CA VAL A 138 -10.75 -2.72 -4.69
C VAL A 138 -10.12 -1.71 -3.74
N ILE A 139 -8.79 -1.71 -3.57
CA ILE A 139 -8.13 -0.74 -2.69
C ILE A 139 -8.33 0.70 -3.19
N ILE A 140 -8.28 0.93 -4.51
CA ILE A 140 -8.59 2.26 -5.09
C ILE A 140 -10.04 2.68 -4.77
N PHE A 141 -11.00 1.75 -4.80
CA PHE A 141 -12.37 2.05 -4.40
C PHE A 141 -12.45 2.57 -2.95
N TYR A 142 -11.70 1.99 -2.00
CA TYR A 142 -11.63 2.49 -0.62
C TYR A 142 -11.04 3.89 -0.49
N THR A 143 -10.16 4.32 -1.41
CA THR A 143 -9.64 5.71 -1.40
C THR A 143 -10.69 6.75 -1.81
N LYS A 144 -11.72 6.33 -2.58
CA LYS A 144 -12.73 7.22 -3.15
C LYS A 144 -14.06 7.17 -2.40
N CYS A 145 -14.33 6.09 -1.66
CA CYS A 145 -15.61 5.89 -1.00
C CYS A 145 -15.76 6.78 0.24
N LYS A 146 -16.78 7.65 0.24
CA LYS A 146 -17.08 8.58 1.35
C LYS A 146 -17.56 7.89 2.65
N ARG A 147 -18.01 6.63 2.55
CA ARG A 147 -18.53 5.85 3.70
C ARG A 147 -17.42 5.13 4.48
N VAL A 148 -16.21 5.11 3.95
CA VAL A 148 -15.05 4.50 4.61
C VAL A 148 -14.56 5.43 5.72
N THR A 149 -14.12 4.87 6.84
CA THR A 149 -13.55 5.65 7.93
C THR A 149 -12.26 6.35 7.49
N PRO A 150 -11.94 7.55 8.02
CA PRO A 150 -10.78 8.31 7.57
C PRO A 150 -9.46 7.57 7.80
N ASP A 151 -9.39 6.71 8.82
CA ASP A 151 -8.20 5.92 9.14
C ASP A 151 -7.91 4.87 8.06
N ILE A 152 -8.95 4.14 7.65
CA ILE A 152 -8.88 3.12 6.60
C ILE A 152 -8.61 3.77 5.24
N ALA A 153 -9.23 4.92 4.97
CA ALA A 153 -8.95 5.69 3.76
C ALA A 153 -7.48 6.12 3.65
N ARG A 154 -6.83 6.49 4.78
CA ARG A 154 -5.39 6.79 4.79
C ARG A 154 -4.54 5.56 4.49
N LEU A 155 -4.85 4.42 5.11
CA LEU A 155 -4.16 3.15 4.83
C LEU A 155 -4.32 2.73 3.36
N ALA A 156 -5.51 2.87 2.78
CA ALA A 156 -5.76 2.60 1.38
C ALA A 156 -4.91 3.52 0.46
N ASN A 157 -4.80 4.81 0.78
CA ASN A 157 -3.96 5.74 0.02
C ASN A 157 -2.46 5.37 0.11
N ASP A 158 -1.99 4.96 1.28
CA ASP A 158 -0.63 4.47 1.47
C ASP A 158 -0.36 3.23 0.62
N LEU A 159 -1.27 2.25 0.62
CA LEU A 159 -1.16 1.03 -0.18
C LEU A 159 -1.14 1.32 -1.68
N VAL A 160 -2.06 2.18 -2.16
CA VAL A 160 -2.06 2.61 -3.57
C VAL A 160 -0.76 3.30 -3.93
N SER A 161 -0.23 4.15 -3.04
CA SER A 161 1.07 4.79 -3.24
C SER A 161 2.19 3.74 -3.31
N ALA A 162 2.25 2.79 -2.37
CA ALA A 162 3.27 1.75 -2.32
C ALA A 162 3.25 0.86 -3.57
N TRP A 163 2.10 0.29 -3.91
CA TRP A 163 1.97 -0.68 -4.99
C TRP A 163 2.02 -0.08 -6.39
N SER A 164 1.66 1.21 -6.57
CA SER A 164 1.75 1.86 -7.88
C SER A 164 3.15 2.41 -8.21
N ARG A 165 4.05 2.52 -7.23
CA ARG A 165 5.40 3.09 -7.42
C ARG A 165 6.24 2.36 -8.48
N PRO A 166 6.34 1.01 -8.47
CA PRO A 166 7.13 0.30 -9.49
C PRO A 166 6.62 0.56 -10.91
N ILE A 167 5.30 0.70 -11.06
CA ILE A 167 4.65 0.94 -12.36
C ILE A 167 4.92 2.36 -12.87
N ILE A 168 4.76 3.36 -11.99
CA ILE A 168 4.88 4.79 -12.36
C ILE A 168 6.34 5.27 -12.31
N LYS A 169 7.29 4.39 -11.94
CA LYS A 169 8.73 4.68 -11.79
C LYS A 169 9.00 5.89 -10.89
N ARG A 170 8.18 6.08 -9.84
CA ARG A 170 8.36 7.11 -8.81
C ARG A 170 9.09 6.53 -7.61
N SER A 171 10.12 7.21 -7.13
CA SER A 171 10.93 6.76 -5.99
C SER A 171 10.19 6.91 -4.65
N ALA A 172 10.54 6.05 -3.69
CA ALA A 172 10.04 6.08 -2.30
C ALA A 172 10.59 7.27 -1.49
N SER A 173 11.65 7.92 -1.97
CA SER A 173 12.31 9.04 -1.31
C SER A 173 11.37 10.24 -1.18
N TYR A 174 11.26 10.79 0.04
CA TYR A 174 10.54 12.05 0.29
C TYR A 174 11.09 13.20 -0.57
N ARG A 175 12.38 13.18 -0.90
CA ARG A 175 13.05 14.24 -1.67
C ARG A 175 12.63 14.30 -3.14
N ASP A 176 12.16 13.17 -3.67
CA ASP A 176 11.70 13.06 -5.05
C ASP A 176 10.16 13.23 -5.14
N ARG A 177 9.51 13.53 -4.01
CA ARG A 177 8.09 13.84 -3.98
C ARG A 177 7.87 15.18 -4.67
N ILE A 178 7.29 15.15 -5.86
CA ILE A 178 6.85 16.34 -6.57
C ILE A 178 5.63 16.90 -5.83
N ILE A 179 5.84 17.92 -5.01
CA ILE A 179 4.77 18.69 -4.39
C ILE A 179 4.43 19.83 -5.36
N PRO A 180 3.18 19.94 -5.84
CA PRO A 180 2.77 21.08 -6.66
C PRO A 180 3.07 22.38 -5.89
N THR A 181 3.96 23.21 -6.42
CA THR A 181 4.24 24.54 -5.87
C THR A 181 3.28 25.55 -6.49
N ALA A 182 2.82 26.53 -5.70
CA ALA A 182 1.95 27.59 -6.21
C ALA A 182 2.65 28.31 -7.37
N HIS A 183 2.04 28.34 -8.56
CA HIS A 183 2.56 29.16 -9.65
C HIS A 183 2.30 30.62 -9.31
N SER A 184 3.36 31.39 -9.11
CA SER A 184 3.31 32.84 -9.03
C SER A 184 3.75 33.37 -10.40
N GLY A 185 2.86 34.09 -11.09
CA GLY A 185 3.04 34.64 -12.43
C GLY A 185 2.22 33.87 -13.47
N ASP A 186 1.38 34.45 -14.31
CA ASP A 186 1.20 35.85 -14.74
C ASP A 186 -0.31 36.05 -15.02
N GLY A 187 -0.75 37.27 -15.26
CA GLY A 187 -2.17 37.67 -15.27
C GLY A 187 -3.19 36.74 -15.95
N ASP A 188 -4.40 36.83 -15.40
CA ASP A 188 -5.69 36.46 -15.99
C ASP A 188 -6.27 35.04 -15.79
N SER A 189 -7.59 35.06 -15.59
CA SER A 189 -8.59 34.00 -15.72
C SER A 189 -8.46 32.68 -14.92
N GLY A 190 -8.85 32.77 -13.64
CA GLY A 190 -9.85 31.83 -13.12
C GLY A 190 -9.38 30.75 -12.15
N ARG A 191 -9.10 31.12 -10.89
CA ARG A 191 -9.51 30.37 -9.67
C ARG A 191 -9.15 31.15 -8.39
N PRO A 192 -9.85 30.89 -7.26
CA PRO A 192 -10.12 31.88 -6.22
C PRO A 192 -8.88 32.12 -5.36
N GLY A 193 -8.09 33.13 -5.76
CA GLY A 193 -7.27 33.86 -4.80
C GLY A 193 -8.17 34.34 -3.67
N GLY A 194 -7.66 34.33 -2.44
CA GLY A 194 -8.41 34.74 -1.24
C GLY A 194 -9.27 35.96 -1.50
N GLU A 195 -10.51 35.93 -0.99
CA GLU A 195 -11.52 36.95 -1.24
C GLU A 195 -10.87 38.35 -1.18
N ARG A 196 -10.99 39.12 -2.27
CA ARG A 196 -10.46 40.49 -2.32
C ARG A 196 -10.99 41.24 -1.10
N LEU A 197 -10.16 42.07 -0.47
CA LEU A 197 -10.52 42.80 0.75
C LEU A 197 -11.89 43.50 0.64
N ASN A 198 -12.19 44.05 -0.55
CA ASN A 198 -13.48 44.67 -0.85
C ASN A 198 -14.67 43.69 -0.82
N ALA A 199 -14.49 42.44 -1.25
CA ALA A 199 -15.51 41.39 -1.19
C ALA A 199 -15.74 40.91 0.25
N ILE A 200 -14.66 40.81 1.05
CA ILE A 200 -14.75 40.50 2.49
C ILE A 200 -15.48 41.63 3.22
N LEU A 201 -15.14 42.89 2.95
CA LEU A 201 -15.84 44.05 3.51
C LEU A 201 -17.31 44.11 3.08
N ALA A 202 -17.63 43.77 1.83
CA ALA A 202 -19.01 43.74 1.34
C ALA A 202 -19.84 42.66 2.06
N ARG A 203 -19.31 41.43 2.20
CA ARG A 203 -19.97 40.35 2.97
C ARG A 203 -20.10 40.70 4.44
N ALA A 204 -19.08 41.31 5.05
CA ALA A 204 -19.13 41.76 6.43
C ALA A 204 -20.25 42.80 6.62
N LYS A 205 -20.37 43.77 5.71
CA LYS A 205 -21.42 44.80 5.70
C LYS A 205 -22.83 44.21 5.51
N GLU A 206 -22.94 43.13 4.75
CA GLU A 206 -24.20 42.40 4.55
C GLU A 206 -24.60 41.56 5.78
N SER A 207 -23.61 40.94 6.45
CA SER A 207 -23.84 40.19 7.70
C SER A 207 -24.21 41.10 8.89
N GLU A 208 -23.71 42.34 8.90
CA GLU A 208 -24.01 43.37 9.91
C GLU A 208 -25.47 43.87 9.83
N LYS A 209 -26.08 43.88 8.63
CA LYS A 209 -27.48 44.29 8.45
C LYS A 209 -28.49 43.41 9.18
N ASN A 210 -28.13 42.16 9.47
CA ASN A 210 -29.03 41.16 10.07
C ASN A 210 -28.73 40.87 11.56
N ARG A 211 -27.87 41.68 12.21
CA ARG A 211 -27.46 41.49 13.61
C ARG A 211 -28.35 42.29 14.57
N VAL A 212 -28.99 41.60 15.51
CA VAL A 212 -29.83 42.18 16.57
C VAL A 212 -29.01 42.91 17.66
N ARG A 213 -27.70 42.64 17.79
CA ARG A 213 -26.81 43.27 18.78
C ARG A 213 -25.59 43.88 18.09
N LYS A 214 -25.40 45.20 18.24
CA LYS A 214 -24.38 46.01 17.54
C LYS A 214 -22.92 45.79 18.01
N ASN A 215 -22.71 45.11 19.14
CA ASN A 215 -21.37 44.97 19.77
C ASN A 215 -20.87 43.50 19.89
N ALA A 216 -21.39 42.57 19.09
CA ALA A 216 -20.92 41.18 19.15
C ALA A 216 -19.66 40.96 18.28
N VAL A 217 -18.54 40.61 18.90
CA VAL A 217 -17.30 40.22 18.22
C VAL A 217 -17.53 38.93 17.42
N MET A 218 -17.11 38.90 16.15
CA MET A 218 -17.21 37.72 15.31
C MET A 218 -16.20 36.67 15.77
N ILE A 219 -16.68 35.45 16.07
CA ILE A 219 -15.80 34.31 16.40
C ILE A 219 -15.08 33.88 15.11
N PRO A 220 -13.74 33.88 15.06
CA PRO A 220 -13.00 33.41 13.89
C PRO A 220 -13.38 31.97 13.54
N GLN A 221 -13.95 31.77 12.36
CA GLN A 221 -14.22 30.42 11.86
C GLN A 221 -12.93 29.81 11.31
N ARG A 222 -12.56 28.61 11.77
CA ARG A 222 -11.43 27.86 11.22
C ARG A 222 -11.71 27.55 9.74
N MET A 223 -11.01 28.21 8.83
CA MET A 223 -10.99 27.80 7.42
C MET A 223 -9.97 26.67 7.30
N LEU A 224 -10.38 25.44 7.61
CA LEU A 224 -9.55 24.25 7.37
C LEU A 224 -9.56 23.93 5.86
N GLY A 225 -8.79 24.67 5.09
CA GLY A 225 -8.42 24.26 3.74
C GLY A 225 -7.32 23.20 3.80
N SER A 226 -7.51 22.05 3.15
CA SER A 226 -6.40 21.13 2.91
C SER A 226 -5.43 21.77 1.91
N TYR A 227 -4.31 22.30 2.41
CA TYR A 227 -3.26 22.87 1.56
C TYR A 227 -2.61 21.75 0.73
N THR A 228 -3.01 21.64 -0.53
CA THR A 228 -2.44 20.69 -1.50
C THR A 228 -1.18 21.25 -2.18
N VAL A 229 -0.97 22.56 -2.09
CA VAL A 229 0.03 23.30 -2.86
C VAL A 229 1.04 23.95 -1.90
N ALA A 230 2.33 23.69 -2.11
CA ALA A 230 3.38 24.32 -1.31
C ALA A 230 3.53 25.81 -1.67
N PRO A 231 3.65 26.71 -0.68
CA PRO A 231 3.98 28.10 -0.94
C PRO A 231 5.39 28.22 -1.52
N LYS A 232 5.58 29.09 -2.53
CA LYS A 232 6.92 29.47 -2.98
C LYS A 232 7.44 30.59 -2.10
N SER A 233 8.65 30.46 -1.55
CA SER A 233 9.27 31.55 -0.81
C SER A 233 9.65 32.67 -1.78
N ASN A 234 8.91 33.78 -1.75
CA ASN A 234 9.29 35.02 -2.43
C ASN A 234 10.26 35.82 -1.56
N THR A 235 11.29 35.17 -1.00
CA THR A 235 12.38 35.88 -0.33
C THR A 235 13.26 36.46 -1.42
N GLY A 236 12.98 37.70 -1.82
CA GLY A 236 13.86 38.48 -2.68
C GLY A 236 15.28 38.43 -2.13
N ASN A 237 16.22 37.99 -2.97
CA ASN A 237 17.66 38.03 -2.75
C ASN A 237 18.16 37.75 -1.33
N ALA A 238 18.29 36.48 -0.94
CA ALA A 238 19.25 36.11 0.10
C ALA A 238 19.72 34.65 -0.01
N LYS A 239 21.01 34.53 -0.34
CA LYS A 239 21.97 33.48 0.07
C LYS A 239 21.85 32.10 -0.60
N ASN A 240 22.69 31.91 -1.63
CA ASN A 240 23.71 30.86 -1.80
C ASN A 240 23.50 29.43 -1.26
N THR A 241 22.26 28.98 -1.06
CA THR A 241 21.92 27.55 -0.98
C THR A 241 21.51 27.12 -2.38
N MET A 242 22.25 26.17 -2.96
CA MET A 242 21.86 25.52 -4.21
C MET A 242 20.38 25.15 -4.11
N SER A 243 19.54 25.70 -5.01
CA SER A 243 18.12 25.40 -5.02
C SER A 243 17.93 23.89 -5.08
N VAL A 244 16.96 23.37 -4.32
CA VAL A 244 16.62 21.94 -4.32
C VAL A 244 16.35 21.46 -5.76
N ASP A 245 15.82 22.32 -6.62
CA ASP A 245 15.61 22.04 -8.04
C ASP A 245 16.94 21.84 -8.81
N VAL A 246 17.95 22.65 -8.51
CA VAL A 246 19.30 22.54 -9.11
C VAL A 246 19.99 21.25 -8.64
N ASP A 247 19.81 20.86 -7.38
CA ASP A 247 20.31 19.59 -6.85
C ASP A 247 19.59 18.38 -7.47
N ILE A 248 18.27 18.45 -7.65
CA ILE A 248 17.48 17.42 -8.34
C ILE A 248 17.96 17.27 -9.79
N GLU A 249 18.17 18.37 -10.50
CA GLU A 249 18.61 18.36 -11.89
C GLU A 249 20.05 17.83 -12.04
N ARG A 250 20.95 18.23 -11.14
CA ARG A 250 22.33 17.72 -11.07
C ARG A 250 22.35 16.20 -10.85
N ARG A 251 21.52 15.68 -9.93
CA ARG A 251 21.40 14.23 -9.69
C ARG A 251 20.80 13.50 -10.88
N LYS A 252 19.77 14.06 -11.52
CA LYS A 252 19.16 13.48 -12.73
C LYS A 252 20.20 13.34 -13.85
N LYS A 253 20.98 14.40 -14.12
CA LYS A 253 22.09 14.37 -15.08
C LYS A 253 23.16 13.35 -14.70
N ASN A 254 23.50 13.22 -13.42
CA ASN A 254 24.48 12.22 -12.97
C ASN A 254 23.96 10.78 -13.11
N ALA A 255 22.70 10.52 -12.74
CA ALA A 255 22.06 9.21 -12.91
C ALA A 255 21.94 8.81 -14.39
N GLU A 256 21.67 9.77 -15.28
CA GLU A 256 21.66 9.55 -16.73
C GLU A 256 23.06 9.24 -17.28
N ARG A 257 24.10 9.94 -16.80
CA ARG A 257 25.51 9.62 -17.11
C ARG A 257 25.87 8.20 -16.66
N LEU A 258 25.51 7.81 -15.45
CA LEU A 258 25.74 6.45 -14.95
C LEU A 258 25.01 5.40 -15.81
N ARG A 259 23.74 5.61 -16.17
CA ARG A 259 22.98 4.71 -17.03
C ARG A 259 23.58 4.56 -18.43
N THR A 260 24.07 5.65 -19.01
CA THR A 260 24.72 5.62 -20.34
C THR A 260 26.07 4.91 -20.28
N LEU A 261 26.85 5.08 -19.21
CA LEU A 261 28.08 4.33 -18.98
C LEU A 261 27.81 2.83 -18.81
N THR A 262 26.83 2.44 -17.98
CA THR A 262 26.44 1.03 -17.82
C THR A 262 26.01 0.41 -19.16
N ARG A 263 25.19 1.12 -19.95
CA ARG A 263 24.76 0.64 -21.27
C ARG A 263 25.94 0.43 -22.22
N LYS A 264 26.93 1.33 -22.23
CA LYS A 264 28.14 1.22 -23.06
C LYS A 264 29.04 0.07 -22.64
N ILE A 265 29.11 -0.25 -21.35
CA ILE A 265 29.89 -1.38 -20.82
C ILE A 265 29.24 -2.70 -21.23
N THR A 266 27.92 -2.83 -21.08
CA THR A 266 27.17 -4.04 -21.48
C THR A 266 27.25 -4.33 -22.99
N THR A 267 27.37 -3.31 -23.84
CA THR A 267 27.52 -3.51 -25.30
C THR A 267 28.94 -3.87 -25.76
N LYS A 268 29.95 -3.80 -24.87
CA LYS A 268 31.36 -4.02 -25.21
C LYS A 268 31.91 -5.37 -24.72
N THR A 269 31.11 -6.13 -23.97
CA THR A 269 31.30 -7.55 -23.62
C THR A 269 30.36 -8.38 -24.44
#